data_AF-A0A506Y230-F1
#
_entry.id   AF-A0A506Y230-F1
#
_cell.length_a   1.000
_cell.length_b   1.000
_cell.length_c   1.000
_cell.angle_alpha   90.00
_cell.angle_beta   90.00
_cell.angle_gamma   90.00
#
_symmetry.space_group_name_H-M   'P 1'
#
loop_
_entity.id
_entity.type
_entity.pdbx_description
1 polymer ?
#
loop_
_entity_poly.entity_id
_entity_poly.type
_entity_poly.pdbx_seq_one_letter_code
_entity_poly.pdbx_strand_id
1 'polypeptide(L)'
;MLLSDVLAASVSWQPDAGDTILLAADAAELPVIETLVATLPVRARGRIFIEVENADQIGYLETPGRVCVSWLVRDRGQSLRTAVDAWLAEMLPLELEREHRVYAWIAGDAAAHAITSA
;
A
#
# COMPACT_ATOMS: atom_id res chain seq x y z
N MET A 1 -3.95 -6.73 -23.57
CA MET A 1 -4.16 -6.73 -22.11
C MET A 1 -2.99 -7.47 -21.51
N LEU A 2 -2.15 -6.75 -20.76
CA LEU A 2 -1.04 -7.34 -20.03
C LEU A 2 -1.58 -8.09 -18.79
N LEU A 3 -0.85 -9.09 -18.30
CA LEU A 3 -1.24 -9.83 -17.09
C LEU A 3 -1.41 -8.88 -15.89
N SER A 4 -0.61 -7.81 -15.85
CA SER A 4 -0.71 -6.74 -14.87
C SER A 4 -2.06 -6.05 -14.85
N ASP A 5 -2.65 -5.83 -16.03
CA ASP A 5 -3.93 -5.13 -16.18
C ASP A 5 -5.07 -5.99 -15.59
N VAL A 6 -4.99 -7.31 -15.76
CA VAL A 6 -5.98 -8.26 -15.25
C VAL A 6 -5.94 -8.35 -13.73
N LEU A 7 -4.74 -8.40 -13.16
CA LEU A 7 -4.55 -8.44 -11.72
C LEU A 7 -5.01 -7.13 -11.06
N ALA A 8 -4.61 -5.99 -11.61
CA ALA A 8 -5.09 -4.69 -11.14
C ALA A 8 -6.64 -4.61 -11.18
N ALA A 9 -7.26 -5.07 -12.27
CA ALA A 9 -8.71 -5.11 -12.38
C ALA A 9 -9.36 -6.07 -11.36
N SER A 10 -8.73 -7.21 -11.03
CA SER A 10 -9.28 -8.18 -10.07
C SER A 10 -9.43 -7.63 -8.66
N VAL A 11 -8.60 -6.64 -8.28
CA VAL A 11 -8.69 -5.93 -7.00
C VAL A 11 -9.25 -4.52 -7.18
N SER A 12 -9.89 -4.21 -8.31
CA SER A 12 -10.47 -2.89 -8.61
C SER A 12 -9.49 -1.73 -8.47
N TRP A 13 -8.20 -1.95 -8.73
CA TRP A 13 -7.13 -0.96 -8.58
C TRP A 13 -7.18 0.11 -9.66
N GLN A 14 -7.62 1.31 -9.29
CA GLN A 14 -7.74 2.47 -10.18
C GLN A 14 -7.43 3.78 -9.42
N PRO A 15 -6.16 4.02 -9.04
CA PRO A 15 -5.77 5.23 -8.31
C PRO A 15 -5.82 6.49 -9.19
N ASP A 16 -6.31 7.60 -8.64
CA ASP A 16 -6.24 8.90 -9.30
C ASP A 16 -4.88 9.57 -9.07
N ALA A 17 -4.47 10.47 -9.96
CA ALA A 17 -3.18 11.18 -9.86
C ALA A 17 -3.02 12.01 -8.56
N GLY A 18 -4.13 12.33 -7.89
CA GLY A 18 -4.16 13.07 -6.64
C GLY A 18 -4.12 12.21 -5.38
N ASP A 19 -4.30 10.89 -5.50
CA ASP A 19 -4.43 10.01 -4.34
C ASP A 19 -3.11 9.85 -3.57
N THR A 20 -3.22 9.72 -2.25
CA THR A 20 -2.15 9.18 -1.42
C THR A 20 -2.35 7.66 -1.35
N ILE A 21 -1.37 6.90 -1.79
CA ILE A 21 -1.46 5.45 -1.93
C ILE A 21 -1.04 4.73 -0.64
N LEU A 22 -1.78 3.68 -0.28
CA LEU A 22 -1.36 2.68 0.70
C LEU A 22 -1.45 1.29 0.09
N LEU A 23 -0.34 0.56 0.09
CA LEU A 23 -0.33 -0.87 -0.20
C LEU A 23 0.23 -1.62 1.01
N ALA A 24 -0.43 -2.68 1.46
CA ALA A 24 0.03 -3.42 2.63
C ALA A 24 -0.22 -4.91 2.45
N ALA A 25 0.83 -5.73 2.55
CA ALA A 25 0.68 -7.17 2.41
C ALA A 25 1.79 -7.94 3.13
N ASP A 26 1.64 -9.26 3.23
CA ASP A 26 2.77 -10.13 3.54
C ASP A 26 3.57 -10.49 2.28
N ALA A 27 4.68 -11.20 2.46
CA ALA A 27 5.57 -11.60 1.37
C ALA A 27 4.93 -12.57 0.36
N ALA A 28 3.85 -13.28 0.70
CA ALA A 28 3.16 -14.18 -0.22
C ALA A 28 2.42 -13.42 -1.32
N GLU A 29 2.00 -12.18 -1.04
CA GLU A 29 1.33 -11.29 -1.99
C GLU A 29 2.25 -10.22 -2.61
N LEU A 30 3.56 -10.33 -2.39
CA LEU A 30 4.54 -9.46 -3.05
C LEU A 30 4.38 -9.35 -4.58
N PRO A 31 4.07 -10.44 -5.32
CA PRO A 31 3.83 -10.33 -6.77
C PRO A 31 2.62 -9.45 -7.14
N VAL A 32 1.61 -9.39 -6.27
CA VAL A 32 0.46 -8.49 -6.45
C VAL A 32 0.92 -7.05 -6.24
N ILE A 33 1.67 -6.78 -5.16
CA ILE A 33 2.23 -5.46 -4.87
C ILE A 33 3.10 -4.96 -6.04
N GLU A 34 4.03 -5.78 -6.54
CA GLU A 34 4.87 -5.44 -7.69
C GLU A 34 4.04 -5.06 -8.92
N THR A 35 2.97 -5.82 -9.17
CA THR A 35 2.03 -5.55 -10.26
C THR A 35 1.32 -4.21 -10.09
N LEU A 36 0.78 -3.93 -8.91
CA LEU A 36 0.07 -2.66 -8.64
C LEU A 36 1.03 -1.47 -8.73
N VAL A 37 2.25 -1.61 -8.20
CA VAL A 37 3.29 -0.58 -8.25
C VAL A 37 3.71 -0.26 -9.69
N ALA A 38 3.82 -1.26 -10.57
CA ALA A 38 4.14 -1.06 -11.98
C ALA A 38 3.10 -0.22 -12.74
N THR A 39 1.86 -0.14 -12.23
CA THR A 39 0.79 0.68 -12.81
C THR A 39 0.75 2.11 -12.27
N LEU A 40 1.54 2.43 -11.22
CA LEU A 40 1.49 3.73 -10.58
C LEU A 40 2.04 4.84 -11.49
N PRO A 41 1.40 6.01 -11.54
CA PRO A 41 1.96 7.16 -12.24
C PRO A 41 3.24 7.65 -11.54
N VAL A 42 4.15 8.27 -12.30
CA VAL A 42 5.44 8.78 -11.78
C VAL A 42 5.31 9.78 -10.62
N ARG A 43 4.16 10.46 -10.53
CA ARG A 43 3.84 11.43 -9.47
C ARG A 43 3.11 10.82 -8.27
N ALA A 44 2.85 9.52 -8.28
CA ALA A 44 2.25 8.82 -7.16
C ALA A 44 3.07 9.06 -5.89
N ARG A 45 2.36 9.18 -4.77
CA ARG A 45 2.92 9.33 -3.43
C ARG A 45 2.26 8.33 -2.51
N GLY A 46 2.94 7.87 -1.48
CA GLY A 46 2.32 6.93 -0.55
C GLY A 46 3.28 6.07 0.24
N ARG A 47 2.73 4.99 0.78
CA ARG A 47 3.40 4.03 1.64
C ARG A 47 3.11 2.62 1.17
N ILE A 48 4.14 1.78 1.22
CA ILE A 48 4.02 0.34 1.02
C ILE A 48 4.59 -0.35 2.26
N PHE A 49 3.79 -1.22 2.89
CA PHE A 49 4.25 -2.10 3.96
C PHE A 49 4.27 -3.54 3.46
N ILE A 50 5.40 -4.22 3.65
CA ILE A 50 5.56 -5.64 3.31
C ILE A 50 6.02 -6.38 4.54
N GLU A 51 5.20 -7.30 5.04
CA GLU A 51 5.54 -8.12 6.19
C GLU A 51 6.24 -9.41 5.77
N VAL A 52 7.36 -9.70 6.42
CA VAL A 52 8.18 -10.89 6.23
C VAL A 52 8.33 -11.64 7.56
N GLU A 53 8.59 -12.94 7.50
CA GLU A 53 8.88 -13.74 8.69
C GLU A 53 10.15 -13.22 9.37
N ASN A 54 11.24 -13.17 8.61
CA ASN A 54 12.58 -12.89 9.11
C ASN A 54 13.35 -11.91 8.20
N ALA A 55 14.51 -11.45 8.67
CA ALA A 55 15.28 -10.42 7.99
C ALA A 55 15.89 -10.86 6.64
N ASP A 56 16.05 -12.16 6.40
CA ASP A 56 16.64 -12.69 5.16
C ASP A 56 15.69 -12.57 3.97
N GLN A 57 14.41 -12.32 4.24
CA GLN A 57 13.37 -12.09 3.23
C GLN A 57 13.22 -10.61 2.86
N ILE A 58 13.97 -9.70 3.50
CA ILE A 58 13.96 -8.28 3.13
C ILE A 58 14.51 -8.15 1.71
N GLY A 59 13.69 -7.56 0.83
CA GLY A 59 14.03 -7.36 -0.57
C GLY A 59 14.17 -5.89 -0.98
N TYR A 60 14.17 -5.71 -2.29
CA TYR A 60 14.09 -4.40 -2.93
C TYR A 60 12.84 -4.36 -3.80
N LEU A 61 12.12 -3.24 -3.75
CA LEU A 61 10.96 -2.96 -4.58
C LEU A 61 11.13 -1.58 -5.21
N GLU A 62 11.22 -1.53 -6.52
CA GLU A 62 11.31 -0.27 -7.26
C GLU A 62 9.97 0.46 -7.20
N THR A 63 10.01 1.74 -6.84
CA THR A 63 8.80 2.56 -6.66
C THR A 63 9.02 3.98 -7.18
N PRO A 64 7.95 4.72 -7.54
CA PRO A 64 8.04 6.15 -7.78
C PRO A 64 8.65 6.89 -6.58
N GLY A 65 9.44 7.95 -6.82
CA GLY A 65 10.28 8.56 -5.77
C GLY A 65 9.56 9.18 -4.56
N ARG A 66 8.23 9.27 -4.55
CA ARG A 66 7.42 9.74 -3.41
C ARG A 66 6.64 8.61 -2.73
N VAL A 67 6.92 7.37 -3.09
CA VAL A 67 6.37 6.17 -2.45
C VAL A 67 7.49 5.55 -1.62
N CYS A 68 7.22 5.32 -0.34
CA CYS A 68 8.20 4.71 0.56
C CYS A 68 7.83 3.26 0.86
N VAL A 69 8.81 2.35 0.76
CA VAL A 69 8.64 0.94 1.12
C VAL A 69 9.17 0.69 2.53
N SER A 70 8.46 -0.10 3.32
CA SER A 70 8.86 -0.49 4.67
C SER A 70 8.65 -1.98 4.86
N TRP A 71 9.75 -2.70 5.05
CA TRP A 71 9.75 -4.13 5.33
C TRP A 71 9.59 -4.33 6.85
N LEU A 72 8.58 -5.11 7.24
CA LEU A 72 8.23 -5.38 8.63
C LEU A 72 8.59 -6.83 8.94
N VAL A 73 9.51 -7.05 9.89
CA VAL A 73 10.03 -8.36 10.25
C VAL A 73 9.30 -8.90 11.49
N ARG A 74 8.52 -9.98 11.32
CA ARG A 74 7.74 -10.58 12.42
C ARG A 74 8.61 -11.09 13.57
N ASP A 75 9.77 -11.67 13.28
CA ASP A 75 10.74 -12.08 14.31
C ASP A 75 11.25 -10.92 15.20
N ARG A 76 11.09 -9.68 14.74
CA ARG A 76 11.41 -8.47 15.51
C ARG A 76 10.21 -7.87 16.24
N GLY A 77 9.07 -8.56 16.23
CA GLY A 77 7.80 -8.08 16.79
C GLY A 77 7.14 -6.97 15.98
N GLN A 78 7.53 -6.79 14.71
CA GLN A 78 6.87 -5.83 13.82
C GLN A 78 5.61 -6.47 13.23
N SER A 79 4.57 -5.67 13.03
CA SER A 79 3.27 -6.15 12.54
C SER A 79 2.72 -5.24 11.43
N LEU A 80 2.24 -5.86 10.35
CA LEU A 80 1.57 -5.19 9.24
C LEU A 80 0.40 -4.33 9.72
N ARG A 81 -0.47 -4.93 10.54
CA ARG A 81 -1.65 -4.26 11.09
C ARG A 81 -1.28 -3.02 11.88
N THR A 82 -0.35 -3.16 12.83
CA THR A 82 0.08 -2.03 13.68
C THR A 82 0.69 -0.90 12.85
N ALA A 83 1.49 -1.23 11.83
CA ALA A 83 2.11 -0.22 10.97
C ALA A 83 1.08 0.51 10.09
N VAL A 84 0.11 -0.21 9.53
CA VAL A 84 -1.01 0.35 8.76
C VAL A 84 -1.85 1.27 9.65
N ASP A 85 -2.27 0.79 10.82
CA ASP A 85 -3.09 1.54 11.77
C ASP A 85 -2.38 2.85 12.19
N ALA A 86 -1.10 2.77 12.53
CA ALA A 86 -0.30 3.94 12.92
C ALA A 86 -0.16 4.95 11.79
N TRP A 87 0.15 4.49 10.57
CA TRP A 87 0.31 5.39 9.43
C TRP A 87 -1.01 6.03 9.00
N LEU A 88 -2.11 5.28 9.01
CA LEU A 88 -3.44 5.83 8.73
C LEU A 88 -3.85 6.89 9.76
N ALA A 89 -3.56 6.67 11.04
CA ALA A 89 -3.83 7.67 12.08
C ALA A 89 -3.07 8.99 11.86
N GLU A 90 -1.88 8.94 11.26
CA GLU A 90 -1.11 10.14 10.88
C GLU A 90 -1.65 10.80 9.60
N MET A 91 -2.09 10.01 8.62
CA MET A 91 -2.49 10.50 7.29
C MET A 91 -3.96 10.90 7.19
N LEU A 92 -4.79 10.45 8.13
CA LEU A 92 -6.20 10.77 8.22
C LEU A 92 -6.50 11.52 9.52
N PRO A 93 -5.83 12.66 9.80
CA PRO A 93 -6.13 13.45 10.98
C PRO A 93 -7.56 13.99 10.88
N LEU A 94 -8.27 14.00 12.00
CA LEU A 94 -9.58 14.63 12.08
C LEU A 94 -9.42 16.14 11.97
N GLU A 95 -9.81 16.70 10.83
CA GLU A 95 -9.81 18.15 10.56
C GLU A 95 -11.20 18.58 10.09
N LEU A 96 -11.78 19.59 10.76
CA LEU A 96 -13.16 20.03 10.48
C LEU A 96 -13.36 20.62 9.08
N GLU A 97 -12.30 21.12 8.45
CA GLU A 97 -12.35 21.87 7.19
C GLU A 97 -11.83 21.10 5.98
N ARG A 98 -11.23 19.91 6.19
CA ARG A 98 -10.63 19.10 5.13
C ARG A 98 -10.78 17.62 5.45
N GLU A 99 -11.40 16.89 4.52
CA GLU A 99 -11.34 15.43 4.51
C GLU A 99 -10.02 14.99 3.87
N HIS A 100 -9.29 14.13 4.60
CA HIS A 100 -8.13 13.45 4.07
C HIS A 100 -8.56 12.11 3.49
N ARG A 101 -7.91 11.71 2.39
CA ARG A 101 -8.22 10.48 1.67
C ARG A 101 -6.93 9.71 1.37
N VAL A 102 -6.97 8.42 1.65
CA VAL A 102 -5.97 7.42 1.26
C VAL A 102 -6.67 6.42 0.34
N TYR A 103 -6.06 6.09 -0.79
CA TYR A 103 -6.51 4.98 -1.63
C TYR A 103 -5.66 3.75 -1.32
N ALA A 104 -6.31 2.72 -0.78
CA ALA A 104 -5.64 1.59 -0.15
C ALA A 104 -5.99 0.27 -0.84
N TRP A 105 -5.00 -0.63 -0.88
CA TRP A 105 -5.26 -2.06 -0.98
C TRP A 105 -4.45 -2.78 0.11
N ILE A 106 -5.14 -3.56 0.94
CA ILE A 106 -4.54 -4.34 2.01
C ILE A 106 -4.82 -5.82 1.72
N ALA A 107 -3.79 -6.66 1.87
CA ALA A 107 -3.87 -8.11 1.80
C ALA A 107 -5.12 -8.65 2.51
N GLY A 108 -5.87 -9.50 1.80
CA GLY A 108 -7.15 -10.03 2.27
C GLY A 108 -8.38 -9.18 1.93
N ASP A 109 -8.20 -7.94 1.44
CA ASP A 109 -9.29 -7.17 0.85
C ASP A 109 -9.66 -7.72 -0.53
N ALA A 110 -10.97 -7.85 -0.77
CA ALA A 110 -11.47 -8.22 -2.10
C ALA A 110 -11.23 -7.11 -3.15
N ALA A 111 -11.13 -5.86 -2.72
CA ALA A 111 -10.95 -4.71 -3.61
C ALA A 111 -10.26 -3.53 -2.91
N ALA A 112 -9.47 -2.79 -3.69
CA ALA A 112 -8.94 -1.51 -3.30
C ALA A 112 -10.06 -0.50 -3.06
N HIS A 113 -9.89 0.35 -2.05
CA HIS A 113 -10.93 1.28 -1.63
C HIS A 113 -10.33 2.56 -1.04
N ALA A 114 -11.14 3.62 -1.01
CA ALA A 114 -10.78 4.85 -0.34
C ALA A 114 -11.06 4.75 1.16
N ILE A 115 -10.10 5.15 1.98
CA ILE A 115 -10.23 5.36 3.43
C ILE A 115 -10.17 6.86 3.67
N THR A 116 -11.14 7.41 4.40
CA THR A 116 -11.20 8.85 4.67
C THR A 116 -11.24 9.16 6.16
N SER A 117 -10.90 10.40 6.53
CA SER A 117 -10.84 10.88 7.91
C SER A 117 -12.21 11.24 8.51
N ALA A 118 -13.30 10.67 8.00
CA ALA A 118 -14.68 11.03 8.36
C ALA A 118 -15.08 10.56 9.77
#